data_AF-A0A2T5XTP6-F1
#
_entry.id   AF-A0A2T5XTP6-F1
#
_cell.length_a   1.000
_cell.length_b   1.000
_cell.length_c   1.000
_cell.angle_alpha   90.00
_cell.angle_beta   90.00
_cell.angle_gamma   90.00
#
_symmetry.space_group_name_H-M   'P 1'
#
loop_
_entity.id
_entity.type
_entity.pdbx_description
1 polymer ?
#
loop_
_entity_poly.entity_id
_entity_poly.type
_entity_poly.pdbx_seq_one_letter_code
_entity_poly.pdbx_strand_id
1 'polypeptide(L)'
;MNAELYLKKATLQLARGLETESIESLNKVLETGGDNKISLIKAHLIFAEYYVMKGNFPEAEEHLSYISNIYEDSDEEFDDLLNDEFFEADMLMDIIERFRFLRK
;
A
#
# COMPACT_ATOMS: atom_id res chain seq x y z
N MET A 1 16.50 -8.47 -8.48
CA MET A 1 15.77 -8.57 -7.19
C MET A 1 14.29 -8.64 -7.55
N ASN A 2 13.52 -9.55 -6.95
CA ASN A 2 12.08 -9.67 -7.22
C ASN A 2 11.28 -8.72 -6.29
N ALA A 3 9.99 -8.57 -6.57
CA ALA A 3 9.10 -7.68 -5.83
C ALA A 3 9.10 -7.93 -4.31
N GLU A 4 9.07 -9.20 -3.89
CA GLU A 4 9.12 -9.59 -2.47
C GLU A 4 10.40 -9.10 -1.76
N LEU A 5 11.56 -9.24 -2.42
CA LEU A 5 12.83 -8.77 -1.85
C LEU A 5 12.88 -7.24 -1.77
N TYR A 6 12.33 -6.52 -2.76
CA TYR A 6 12.23 -5.06 -2.69
C TYR A 6 11.29 -4.60 -1.58
N LEU A 7 10.16 -5.28 -1.40
CA LEU A 7 9.22 -5.01 -0.32
C LEU A 7 9.91 -5.21 1.05
N LYS A 8 10.57 -6.35 1.25
CA LYS A 8 11.31 -6.63 2.49
C LYS A 8 12.40 -5.60 2.75
N LYS A 9 13.09 -5.14 1.71
CA LYS A 9 14.11 -4.09 1.82
C LYS A 9 13.47 -2.76 2.27
N ALA A 10 12.35 -2.36 1.66
CA ALA A 10 11.61 -1.16 2.02
C ALA A 10 11.16 -1.19 3.49
N THR A 11 10.54 -2.29 3.95
CA THR A 11 10.11 -2.43 5.35
C THR A 11 11.27 -2.29 6.33
N LEU A 12 12.44 -2.86 6.02
CA LEU A 12 13.64 -2.71 6.86
C LEU A 12 14.19 -1.28 6.85
N GLN A 13 14.05 -0.56 5.74
CA GLN A 13 14.45 0.84 5.64
C GLN A 13 13.51 1.74 6.45
N LEU A 14 12.19 1.52 6.39
CA LEU A 14 11.21 2.23 7.23
C LEU A 14 11.46 2.00 8.71
N ALA A 15 11.70 0.75 9.12
CA ALA A 15 12.03 0.42 10.51
C ALA A 15 13.32 1.12 11.03
N ARG A 16 14.17 1.62 10.12
CA ARG A 16 15.39 2.37 10.42
C ARG A 16 15.24 3.88 10.22
N GLY A 17 14.06 4.37 9.85
CA GLY A 17 13.81 5.78 9.54
C GLY A 17 14.39 6.24 8.19
N LEU A 18 14.77 5.31 7.30
CA LEU A 18 15.29 5.60 5.97
C LEU A 18 14.13 5.76 4.97
N GLU A 19 13.35 6.82 5.17
CA GLU A 19 12.10 7.09 4.43
C GLU A 19 12.34 7.16 2.91
N THR A 20 13.28 7.99 2.46
CA THR A 20 13.58 8.18 1.03
C THR A 20 13.97 6.87 0.35
N GLU A 21 14.89 6.12 0.94
CA GLU A 21 15.39 4.87 0.36
C GLU A 21 14.33 3.75 0.41
N SER A 22 13.41 3.82 1.37
CA SER A 22 12.24 2.95 1.39
C SER A 22 11.32 3.25 0.22
N ILE A 23 10.98 4.53 -0.01
CA ILE A 23 10.12 4.94 -1.12
C ILE A 23 10.74 4.54 -2.48
N GLU A 24 12.05 4.70 -2.65
CA GLU A 24 12.75 4.19 -3.83
C GLU A 24 12.59 2.67 -3.99
N SER A 25 12.69 1.91 -2.89
CA SER A 25 12.55 0.46 -2.92
C SER A 25 11.09 0.02 -3.16
N LEU A 26 10.09 0.73 -2.63
CA LEU A 26 8.67 0.48 -2.89
C LEU A 26 8.30 0.76 -4.35
N ASN A 27 8.82 1.83 -4.94
CA ASN A 27 8.65 2.07 -6.38
C ASN A 27 9.19 0.91 -7.22
N LYS A 28 10.30 0.28 -6.80
CA LYS A 28 10.80 -0.94 -7.45
C LYS A 28 9.87 -2.14 -7.29
N VAL A 29 9.08 -2.22 -6.21
CA VAL A 29 8.01 -3.23 -6.08
C VAL A 29 6.96 -3.01 -7.15
N LEU A 30 6.51 -1.76 -7.36
CA LEU A 30 5.51 -1.45 -8.39
C LEU A 30 6.01 -1.75 -9.81
N GLU A 31 7.28 -1.44 -10.10
CA GLU A 31 7.91 -1.75 -11.40
C GLU A 31 8.08 -3.24 -11.68
N THR A 32 8.32 -4.06 -10.64
CA THR A 32 8.71 -5.48 -10.78
C THR A 32 7.64 -6.46 -10.30
N GLY A 33 6.53 -5.96 -9.77
CA GLY A 33 5.53 -6.73 -9.04
C GLY A 33 4.40 -7.33 -9.86
N GLY A 34 4.38 -7.16 -11.18
CA GLY A 34 3.30 -7.65 -12.05
C GLY A 34 2.92 -9.13 -11.82
N ASP A 35 3.89 -9.98 -11.43
CA ASP A 35 3.68 -11.40 -11.18
C ASP A 35 3.47 -11.77 -9.69
N ASN A 36 3.61 -10.81 -8.75
CA ASN A 36 3.46 -11.02 -7.31
C ASN A 36 2.46 -10.02 -6.71
N LYS A 37 1.17 -10.33 -6.90
CA LYS A 37 0.05 -9.52 -6.39
C LYS A 37 0.11 -9.28 -4.89
N ILE A 38 0.54 -10.26 -4.09
CA ILE A 38 0.68 -10.11 -2.63
C ILE A 38 1.67 -8.99 -2.29
N SER A 39 2.85 -9.00 -2.93
CA SER A 39 3.86 -7.96 -2.68
C SER A 39 3.41 -6.59 -3.19
N LEU A 40 2.67 -6.55 -4.30
CA LEU A 40 2.07 -5.32 -4.80
C LEU A 40 1.05 -4.74 -3.83
N ILE A 41 0.10 -5.54 -3.33
CA ILE A 41 -0.93 -5.07 -2.39
C ILE A 41 -0.29 -4.49 -1.13
N LYS A 42 0.67 -5.23 -0.53
CA LYS A 42 1.42 -4.73 0.64
C LYS A 42 2.16 -3.42 0.34
N ALA A 43 2.76 -3.28 -0.85
CA ALA A 43 3.43 -2.03 -1.23
C ALA A 43 2.45 -0.86 -1.42
N HIS A 44 1.30 -1.12 -2.06
CA HIS A 44 0.24 -0.13 -2.21
C HIS A 44 -0.29 0.31 -0.84
N LEU A 45 -0.46 -0.60 0.11
CA LEU A 45 -0.91 -0.26 1.46
C LEU A 45 0.09 0.64 2.18
N ILE A 46 1.38 0.31 2.13
CA ILE A 46 2.44 1.15 2.73
C ILE A 46 2.46 2.55 2.07
N PHE A 47 2.24 2.64 0.76
CA PHE A 47 2.11 3.95 0.10
C PHE A 47 0.87 4.72 0.57
N ALA A 48 -0.27 4.06 0.71
CA ALA A 48 -1.48 4.68 1.22
C ALA A 48 -1.27 5.25 2.64
N GLU A 49 -0.71 4.45 3.56
CA GLU A 49 -0.35 4.90 4.91
C GLU A 49 0.58 6.12 4.86
N TYR A 50 1.63 6.04 4.04
CA TYR A 50 2.60 7.12 3.86
C TYR A 50 1.91 8.42 3.43
N TYR A 51 1.07 8.36 2.40
CA TYR A 51 0.40 9.53 1.87
C TYR A 51 -0.67 10.08 2.83
N VAL A 52 -1.40 9.21 3.54
CA VAL A 52 -2.31 9.63 4.64
C VAL A 52 -1.54 10.40 5.70
N MET A 53 -0.38 9.91 6.13
CA MET A 53 0.45 10.57 7.15
C MET A 53 1.01 11.92 6.67
N LYS A 54 1.29 12.07 5.38
CA LYS A 54 1.68 13.36 4.77
C LYS A 54 0.50 14.29 4.49
N GLY A 55 -0.74 13.83 4.69
CA GLY A 55 -1.97 14.56 4.35
C GLY A 55 -2.24 14.65 2.85
N ASN A 56 -1.58 13.81 2.04
CA ASN A 56 -1.77 13.77 0.60
C ASN A 56 -2.84 12.74 0.23
N PHE A 57 -4.10 13.07 0.50
CA PHE A 57 -5.20 12.12 0.34
C PHE A 57 -5.47 11.64 -1.09
N PRO A 58 -5.34 12.45 -2.16
CA PRO A 58 -5.59 11.96 -3.53
C PRO A 58 -4.70 10.78 -3.92
N GLU A 59 -3.41 10.85 -3.62
CA GLU A 59 -2.46 9.78 -3.90
C GLU A 59 -2.70 8.57 -2.99
N ALA A 60 -3.08 8.78 -1.73
CA ALA A 60 -3.49 7.68 -0.87
C ALA A 60 -4.71 6.93 -1.44
N GLU A 61 -5.72 7.66 -1.91
CA GLU A 61 -6.92 7.07 -2.53
C GLU A 61 -6.61 6.28 -3.79
N GLU A 62 -5.66 6.71 -4.61
CA GLU A 62 -5.22 5.95 -5.79
C GLU A 62 -4.67 4.58 -5.39
N HIS A 63 -3.82 4.53 -4.36
CA HIS A 63 -3.28 3.27 -3.86
C HIS A 63 -4.35 2.38 -3.20
N LEU A 64 -5.26 2.95 -2.43
CA LEU A 64 -6.35 2.21 -1.80
C LEU A 64 -7.36 1.68 -2.82
N SER A 65 -7.67 2.47 -3.86
CA SER A 65 -8.55 2.04 -4.95
C SER A 65 -7.96 0.84 -5.70
N TYR A 66 -6.65 0.81 -5.88
CA TYR A 66 -5.97 -0.35 -6.46
C TYR A 66 -6.19 -1.62 -5.62
N ILE A 67 -6.08 -1.52 -4.30
CA ILE A 67 -6.30 -2.64 -3.38
C ILE A 67 -7.77 -3.10 -3.45
N SER A 68 -8.72 -2.18 -3.39
CA SER A 68 -10.16 -2.46 -3.47
C SER A 68 -10.54 -3.18 -4.77
N ASN A 69 -9.99 -2.74 -5.92
CA ASN A 69 -10.26 -3.38 -7.20
C ASN A 69 -9.75 -4.83 -7.23
N ILE A 70 -8.59 -5.10 -6.63
CA ILE A 70 -8.09 -6.48 -6.54
C ILE A 70 -8.96 -7.32 -5.61
N TYR A 71 -9.42 -6.75 -4.48
CA TYR A 71 -10.31 -7.44 -3.55
C TYR A 71 -11.60 -7.89 -4.25
N GLU A 72 -12.24 -6.99 -4.99
CA GLU A 72 -13.46 -7.29 -5.76
C GLU A 72 -13.24 -8.37 -6.83
N ASP A 73 -12.04 -8.44 -7.42
CA ASP A 73 -11.65 -9.39 -8.45
C ASP A 73 -11.06 -10.71 -7.88
N SER A 74 -10.91 -10.84 -6.56
CA SER A 74 -10.19 -11.95 -5.93
C SER A 74 -11.09 -13.11 -5.47
N ASP A 75 -10.61 -14.34 -5.67
CA ASP A 75 -11.18 -15.56 -5.06
C ASP A 75 -10.70 -15.71 -3.59
N GLU A 76 -11.32 -16.61 -2.82
CA GLU A 76 -11.07 -16.89 -1.37
C GLU A 76 -9.58 -17.07 -0.97
N GLU A 77 -8.66 -17.35 -1.92
CA GLU A 77 -7.23 -17.57 -1.64
C GLU A 77 -6.49 -16.30 -1.17
N PHE A 78 -6.95 -15.10 -1.54
CA PHE A 78 -6.34 -13.85 -1.07
C PHE A 78 -6.82 -13.46 0.32
N ASP A 79 -8.05 -13.82 0.69
CA ASP A 79 -8.64 -13.48 1.98
C ASP A 79 -7.78 -13.99 3.14
N ASP A 80 -7.32 -15.24 3.12
CA ASP A 80 -6.54 -15.80 4.24
C ASP A 80 -5.13 -15.17 4.39
N LEU A 81 -4.55 -14.63 3.31
CA LEU A 81 -3.18 -14.10 3.31
C LEU A 81 -3.09 -12.58 3.42
N LEU A 82 -4.16 -11.87 3.07
CA LEU A 82 -4.21 -10.42 2.98
C LEU A 82 -5.39 -9.80 3.74
N ASN A 83 -6.08 -10.57 4.60
CA ASN A 83 -7.21 -10.06 5.41
C ASN A 83 -6.85 -8.77 6.16
N ASP A 84 -5.68 -8.77 6.81
CA ASP A 84 -5.20 -7.63 7.59
C ASP A 84 -4.99 -6.42 6.67
N GLU A 85 -4.34 -6.62 5.51
CA GLU A 85 -4.11 -5.56 4.53
C GLU A 85 -5.40 -4.98 3.94
N PHE A 86 -6.41 -5.81 3.66
CA PHE A 86 -7.71 -5.34 3.17
C PHE A 86 -8.46 -4.57 4.25
N PHE A 87 -8.48 -5.08 5.49
CA PHE A 87 -9.08 -4.39 6.62
C PHE A 87 -8.41 -3.04 6.90
N GLU A 88 -7.09 -2.97 6.84
CA GLU A 88 -6.33 -1.73 7.00
C GLU A 88 -6.59 -0.74 5.86
N ALA A 89 -6.69 -1.23 4.61
CA ALA A 89 -7.04 -0.38 3.47
C ALA A 89 -8.43 0.26 3.62
N ASP A 90 -9.43 -0.52 4.03
CA ASP A 90 -10.78 -0.02 4.31
C ASP A 90 -10.77 1.02 5.43
N MET A 91 -10.04 0.75 6.51
CA MET A 91 -9.89 1.69 7.63
C MET A 91 -9.25 3.01 7.19
N LEU A 92 -8.22 2.96 6.34
CA LEU A 92 -7.58 4.16 5.80
C LEU A 92 -8.53 4.97 4.91
N MET A 93 -9.35 4.29 4.11
CA MET A 93 -10.37 4.94 3.28
C MET A 93 -11.39 5.68 4.16
N ASP A 94 -11.86 5.05 5.23
CA ASP A 94 -12.77 5.66 6.20
C ASP A 94 -12.14 6.88 6.90
N ILE A 95 -10.86 6.80 7.25
CA ILE A 95 -10.10 7.93 7.81
C ILE A 95 -10.05 9.09 6.81
N ILE A 96 -9.70 8.81 5.56
CA ILE A 96 -9.64 9.81 4.48
C ILE A 96 -11.00 10.48 4.28
N GLU A 97 -12.10 9.71 4.23
CA GLU A 97 -13.45 10.25 4.10
C GLU A 97 -13.84 11.11 5.31
N ARG A 98 -13.55 10.63 6.53
CA ARG A 98 -13.83 11.36 7.76
C ARG A 98 -13.10 12.70 7.81
N PHE A 99 -11.88 12.76 7.29
CA PHE A 99 -11.06 13.96 7.24
C PHE A 99 -11.08 14.67 5.88
N ARG A 100 -12.04 14.36 5.00
CA ARG A 100 -12.14 14.96 3.66
C ARG A 100 -12.21 16.49 3.66
N PHE A 101 -12.68 17.10 4.76
CA PHE A 101 -12.72 18.55 4.93
C PHE A 101 -11.33 19.20 5.05
N LEU A 102 -10.27 18.41 5.25
CA LEU A 102 -8.88 18.87 5.19
C LEU A 102 -8.31 18.88 3.77
N ARG A 103 -9.02 18.32 2.77
CA ARG A 103 -8.66 18.46 1.35
C ARG A 103 -8.76 19.96 0.99
N LYS A 104 -7.63 20.54 0.59
CA LYS A 104 -7.57 21.93 0.11
C LYS A 104 -7.84 22.02 -1.38
#